data_AF-A0A0F9MKZ9-F1
#
_entry.id   AF-A0A0F9MKZ9-F1
#
_cell.length_a   1.000
_cell.length_b   1.000
_cell.length_c   1.000
_cell.angle_alpha   90.00
_cell.angle_beta   90.00
_cell.angle_gamma   90.00
#
_symmetry.space_group_name_H-M   'P 1'
#
loop_
_entity.id
_entity.type
_entity.pdbx_description
1 polymer ?
#
loop_
_entity_poly.entity_id
_entity_poly.type
_entity_poly.pdbx_seq_one_letter_code
_entity_poly.pdbx_strand_id
1 'polypeptide(L)'
;MSENRNIILFTGQSGIKVKKCIERIKSKIEREIKTVSVQDYIVESDVEVNDFREFLTKDIFYQVERWNEAFKKGIKDIDKKMIFLSMHSVYSSHSTGEIFSPLNFETLSALRNRIKLLIVFIDDIYDIFRRLTEKDQIFAEIVSKKTDQLDAILQSINSLFFLLEWRQSEIATSRLISNTLGISMFIIATKHPISIVQRLIEKSEEELKIYYIAHPITSIRESDEKVIPDFGSWLNTDVRKIFKEENSILFLPGTIDELRIKDDKKQDVFFPELLRRLNLPYRDPYNITPPMTKRLKLINPLNPFNYDVICSEPSVKQSISSLLRSLYNSIKKQITSRDLNIINQSKDGVIAYRPYYPDHISDGVRSELEYNFQLKRKQSRRKNLILSVNEDIGRKRIKAFFTFYSSSGEKLTPDQEDKLQDICDLWCEDQNILRIFFDKNNYAKQFENLIKKVSEIMGDIYRPKTDADEHRTFIEPIYKKRYEQIHKNFDKLEEDLFKDIFENYIDKDDFYYKYDWSEDLNINELIENYFKK
;
A
#
# COMPACT_ATOMS: atom_id res chain seq x y z
N MET A 1 -11.34 -21.82 -23.28
CA MET A 1 -12.29 -20.74 -22.88
C MET A 1 -13.56 -20.90 -23.68
N SER A 2 -14.76 -20.81 -23.06
CA SER A 2 -16.00 -20.83 -23.85
C SER A 2 -16.02 -19.61 -24.77
N GLU A 3 -16.16 -19.81 -26.08
CA GLU A 3 -16.17 -18.76 -27.12
C GLU A 3 -17.22 -17.65 -26.90
N ASN A 4 -18.12 -17.81 -25.93
CA ASN A 4 -19.20 -16.87 -25.64
C ASN A 4 -18.88 -15.76 -24.63
N ARG A 5 -17.75 -15.80 -23.91
CA ARG A 5 -17.41 -14.75 -22.90
C ARG A 5 -16.68 -13.57 -23.54
N ASN A 6 -17.44 -12.62 -24.08
CA ASN A 6 -16.94 -11.49 -24.84
C ASN A 6 -17.09 -10.11 -24.16
N ILE A 7 -17.64 -10.03 -22.94
CA ILE A 7 -17.84 -8.77 -22.22
C ILE A 7 -16.84 -8.63 -21.06
N ILE A 8 -16.20 -7.47 -20.97
CA ILE A 8 -15.45 -7.03 -19.79
C ILE A 8 -16.24 -5.91 -19.14
N LEU A 9 -16.60 -6.09 -17.86
CA LEU A 9 -17.32 -5.09 -17.09
C LEU A 9 -16.31 -4.20 -16.37
N PHE A 10 -16.50 -2.88 -16.43
CA PHE A 10 -15.66 -1.90 -15.76
C PHE A 10 -16.50 -1.03 -14.83
N THR A 11 -16.04 -0.91 -13.60
CA THR A 11 -16.59 0.01 -12.60
C THR A 11 -15.47 0.84 -11.95
N GLY A 12 -15.85 1.79 -11.10
CA GLY A 12 -14.95 2.67 -10.38
C GLY A 12 -15.64 3.98 -10.03
N GLN A 13 -15.33 4.57 -8.89
CA GLN A 13 -15.98 5.81 -8.42
C GLN A 13 -15.80 7.00 -9.37
N SER A 14 -16.68 8.00 -9.25
CA SER A 14 -16.53 9.27 -9.96
C SER A 14 -15.17 9.91 -9.69
N GLY A 15 -14.66 10.64 -10.69
CA GLY A 15 -13.31 11.21 -10.65
C GLY A 15 -12.22 10.24 -11.11
N ILE A 16 -12.45 8.93 -11.19
CA ILE A 16 -11.50 7.99 -11.82
C ILE A 16 -11.37 8.23 -13.32
N LYS A 17 -12.44 8.73 -13.96
CA LYS A 17 -12.54 8.89 -15.42
C LYS A 17 -12.44 7.52 -16.12
N VAL A 18 -13.29 6.57 -15.71
CA VAL A 18 -13.34 5.17 -16.21
C VAL A 18 -13.32 5.12 -17.74
N LYS A 19 -14.14 5.93 -18.42
CA LYS A 19 -14.16 6.04 -19.89
C LYS A 19 -12.77 6.31 -20.49
N LYS A 20 -12.03 7.28 -19.94
CA LYS A 20 -10.65 7.60 -20.39
C LYS A 20 -9.65 6.50 -20.08
N CYS A 21 -9.83 5.79 -18.96
CA CYS A 21 -9.02 4.62 -18.63
C CYS A 21 -9.22 3.51 -19.68
N ILE A 22 -10.48 3.26 -20.05
CA ILE A 22 -10.87 2.26 -21.05
C ILE A 22 -10.34 2.62 -22.44
N GLU A 23 -10.43 3.89 -22.86
CA GLU A 23 -9.84 4.36 -24.13
C GLU A 23 -8.34 4.08 -24.21
N ARG A 24 -7.61 4.33 -23.11
CA ARG A 24 -6.17 4.04 -23.02
C ARG A 24 -5.89 2.55 -23.09
N ILE A 25 -6.67 1.71 -22.42
CA ILE A 25 -6.56 0.25 -22.51
C ILE A 25 -6.84 -0.24 -23.92
N LYS A 26 -7.96 0.20 -24.52
CA LYS A 26 -8.37 -0.15 -25.88
C LYS A 26 -7.29 0.19 -26.90
N SER A 27 -6.60 1.32 -26.76
CA SER A 27 -5.50 1.71 -27.67
C SER A 27 -4.26 0.80 -27.59
N LYS A 28 -4.20 -0.14 -26.64
CA LYS A 28 -3.11 -1.12 -26.50
C LYS A 28 -3.51 -2.54 -26.89
N ILE A 29 -4.78 -2.78 -27.20
CA ILE A 29 -5.28 -4.08 -27.62
C ILE A 29 -5.56 -4.02 -29.11
N GLU A 30 -4.96 -4.93 -29.88
CA GLU A 30 -5.06 -4.93 -31.35
C GLU A 30 -6.44 -5.36 -31.87
N ARG A 31 -7.25 -6.00 -31.02
CA ARG A 31 -8.58 -6.50 -31.38
C ARG A 31 -9.60 -5.36 -31.47
N GLU A 32 -10.56 -5.51 -32.37
CA GLU A 32 -11.70 -4.60 -32.43
C GLU A 32 -12.55 -4.72 -31.16
N ILE A 33 -12.63 -3.62 -30.39
CA ILE A 33 -13.38 -3.55 -29.15
C ILE A 33 -14.48 -2.49 -29.27
N LYS A 34 -15.73 -2.88 -29.03
CA LYS A 34 -16.84 -1.95 -28.85
C LYS A 34 -16.86 -1.47 -27.40
N THR A 35 -16.95 -0.16 -27.19
CA THR A 35 -17.11 0.40 -25.84
C THR A 35 -18.56 0.82 -25.66
N VAL A 36 -19.17 0.42 -24.56
CA VAL A 36 -20.54 0.75 -24.18
C VAL A 36 -20.48 1.39 -22.80
N SER A 37 -20.97 2.63 -22.68
CA SER A 37 -21.00 3.39 -21.42
C SER A 37 -22.45 3.65 -21.05
N VAL A 38 -22.91 3.10 -19.93
CA VAL A 38 -24.31 3.25 -19.51
C VAL A 38 -24.68 4.73 -19.35
N GLN A 39 -23.75 5.55 -18.86
CA GLN A 39 -23.90 7.00 -18.68
C GLN A 39 -24.11 7.72 -20.03
N ASP A 40 -23.44 7.29 -21.10
CA ASP A 40 -23.63 7.89 -22.43
C ASP A 40 -25.04 7.59 -22.93
N TYR A 41 -25.52 6.34 -22.74
CA TYR A 41 -26.88 5.95 -23.12
C TYR A 41 -27.97 6.66 -22.34
N ILE A 42 -27.76 6.98 -21.06
CA ILE A 42 -28.69 7.78 -20.25
C ILE A 42 -28.90 9.13 -20.93
N VAL A 43 -27.82 9.87 -21.18
CA VAL A 43 -27.87 11.20 -21.80
C VAL A 43 -28.43 11.16 -23.22
N GLU A 44 -28.10 10.13 -24.01
CA GLU A 44 -28.65 9.99 -25.37
C GLU A 44 -30.14 9.65 -25.42
N SER A 45 -30.66 8.96 -24.40
CA SER A 45 -32.04 8.48 -24.38
C SER A 45 -33.02 9.44 -23.72
N ASP A 46 -32.52 10.35 -22.89
CA ASP A 46 -33.33 11.13 -21.98
C ASP A 46 -33.35 12.60 -22.41
N VAL A 47 -34.49 13.03 -22.96
CA VAL A 47 -34.69 14.41 -23.44
C VAL A 47 -34.84 15.42 -22.30
N GLU A 48 -35.00 14.98 -21.06
CA GLU A 48 -35.19 15.84 -19.89
C GLU A 48 -33.89 16.17 -19.16
N VAL A 49 -32.75 15.64 -19.63
CA VAL A 49 -31.42 15.91 -19.08
C VAL A 49 -30.45 16.34 -20.18
N ASN A 50 -29.80 17.48 -19.98
CA ASN A 50 -28.82 17.98 -20.94
C ASN A 50 -27.46 17.30 -20.79
N ASP A 51 -27.14 16.84 -19.58
CA ASP A 51 -25.94 16.08 -19.28
C ASP A 51 -26.14 15.11 -18.11
N PHE A 52 -25.13 14.28 -17.87
CA PHE A 52 -25.18 13.27 -16.82
C PHE A 52 -25.23 13.85 -15.40
N ARG A 53 -24.84 15.11 -15.18
CA ARG A 53 -24.89 15.75 -13.86
C ARG A 53 -26.29 16.18 -13.53
N GLU A 54 -27.03 16.70 -14.51
CA GLU A 54 -28.45 17.01 -14.36
C GLU A 54 -29.25 15.75 -14.02
N PHE A 55 -28.88 14.60 -14.61
CA PHE A 55 -29.45 13.31 -14.21
C PHE A 55 -29.24 13.03 -12.71
N LEU A 56 -28.05 13.32 -12.15
CA LEU A 56 -27.72 13.10 -10.73
C LEU A 56 -28.42 14.07 -9.75
N THR A 57 -29.15 15.07 -10.22
CA THR A 57 -29.97 15.95 -9.37
C THR A 57 -31.44 15.53 -9.31
N LYS A 58 -31.89 14.64 -10.22
CA LYS A 58 -33.24 14.07 -10.23
C LYS A 58 -33.47 13.17 -9.01
N ASP A 59 -34.72 12.76 -8.80
CA ASP A 59 -35.03 11.81 -7.72
C ASP A 59 -34.49 10.41 -8.04
N ILE A 60 -34.28 9.61 -6.98
CA ILE A 60 -33.64 8.29 -7.08
C ILE A 60 -34.49 7.31 -7.91
N PHE A 61 -35.82 7.38 -7.85
CA PHE A 61 -36.68 6.46 -8.61
C PHE A 61 -36.55 6.70 -10.11
N TYR A 62 -36.59 7.97 -10.52
CA TYR A 62 -36.32 8.38 -11.89
C TYR A 62 -34.94 7.91 -12.35
N GLN A 63 -33.92 8.09 -11.51
CA GLN A 63 -32.56 7.67 -11.83
C GLN A 63 -32.44 6.15 -12.04
N VAL A 64 -33.09 5.36 -11.20
CA VAL A 64 -33.13 3.89 -11.32
C VAL A 64 -33.83 3.45 -12.60
N GLU A 65 -34.97 4.06 -12.93
CA GLU A 65 -35.74 3.74 -14.14
C GLU A 65 -34.92 4.00 -15.41
N ARG A 66 -34.41 5.22 -15.57
CA ARG A 66 -33.61 5.63 -16.74
C ARG A 66 -32.31 4.87 -16.85
N TRP A 67 -31.66 4.55 -15.73
CA TRP A 67 -30.48 3.69 -15.72
C TRP A 67 -30.79 2.32 -16.31
N ASN A 68 -31.92 1.71 -15.91
CA ASN A 68 -32.34 0.40 -16.41
C ASN A 68 -32.66 0.41 -17.90
N GLU A 69 -33.34 1.44 -18.38
CA GLU A 69 -33.62 1.62 -19.81
C GLU A 69 -32.33 1.78 -20.62
N ALA A 70 -31.44 2.67 -20.16
CA ALA A 70 -30.15 2.91 -20.80
C ALA A 70 -29.28 1.65 -20.81
N PHE A 71 -29.26 0.89 -19.71
CA PHE A 71 -28.56 -0.39 -19.62
C PHE A 71 -29.13 -1.38 -20.65
N LYS A 72 -30.45 -1.60 -20.67
CA LYS A 72 -31.13 -2.48 -21.64
C LYS A 72 -30.84 -2.07 -23.09
N LYS A 73 -30.86 -0.78 -23.39
CA LYS A 73 -30.55 -0.23 -24.72
C LYS A 73 -29.09 -0.48 -25.09
N GLY A 74 -28.16 -0.18 -24.19
CA GLY A 74 -26.73 -0.38 -24.41
C GLY A 74 -26.34 -1.85 -24.64
N ILE A 75 -27.10 -2.78 -24.05
CA ILE A 75 -26.83 -4.22 -24.19
C ILE A 75 -27.53 -4.90 -25.37
N LYS A 76 -28.56 -4.25 -25.96
CA LYS A 76 -29.37 -4.81 -27.07
C LYS A 76 -28.54 -5.05 -28.33
N ASP A 77 -27.51 -4.23 -28.54
CA ASP A 77 -26.65 -4.26 -29.72
C ASP A 77 -25.27 -4.88 -29.44
N ILE A 78 -25.17 -5.78 -28.45
CA ILE A 78 -23.94 -6.51 -28.13
C ILE A 78 -23.78 -7.67 -29.13
N ASP A 79 -23.02 -7.42 -30.20
CA ASP A 79 -22.63 -8.40 -31.21
C ASP A 79 -21.63 -9.45 -30.67
N LYS A 80 -21.02 -10.26 -31.55
CA LYS A 80 -19.99 -11.26 -31.18
C LYS A 80 -18.61 -10.66 -30.87
N LYS A 81 -18.40 -9.35 -31.03
CA LYS A 81 -17.09 -8.70 -30.80
C LYS A 81 -16.80 -8.57 -29.31
N MET A 82 -15.56 -8.27 -28.95
CA MET A 82 -15.21 -7.96 -27.56
C MET A 82 -15.83 -6.62 -27.16
N ILE A 83 -16.44 -6.58 -25.98
CA ILE A 83 -17.15 -5.40 -25.49
C ILE A 83 -16.59 -4.97 -24.14
N PHE A 84 -16.27 -3.68 -24.04
CA PHE A 84 -15.97 -3.00 -22.80
C PHE A 84 -17.21 -2.27 -22.33
N LEU A 85 -17.90 -2.83 -21.35
CA LEU A 85 -19.09 -2.26 -20.74
C LEU A 85 -18.67 -1.48 -19.48
N SER A 86 -18.88 -0.17 -19.46
CA SER A 86 -18.56 0.68 -18.32
C SER A 86 -19.80 1.25 -17.65
N MET A 87 -19.80 1.23 -16.32
CA MET A 87 -20.84 1.84 -15.48
C MET A 87 -20.25 2.18 -14.11
N HIS A 88 -20.92 3.01 -13.31
CA HIS A 88 -20.64 3.06 -11.88
C HIS A 88 -21.50 2.02 -11.17
N SER A 89 -20.96 1.38 -10.13
CA SER A 89 -21.77 0.47 -9.31
C SER A 89 -22.61 1.25 -8.29
N VAL A 90 -22.11 2.41 -7.84
CA VAL A 90 -22.83 3.38 -7.03
C VAL A 90 -22.60 4.81 -7.53
N TYR A 91 -23.60 5.66 -7.36
CA TYR A 91 -23.59 7.08 -7.71
C TYR A 91 -23.77 7.92 -6.45
N SER A 92 -23.35 9.18 -6.51
CA SER A 92 -23.66 10.19 -5.49
C SER A 92 -24.73 11.10 -6.03
N SER A 93 -25.82 11.24 -5.28
CA SER A 93 -26.82 12.28 -5.51
C SER A 93 -26.20 13.65 -5.23
N HIS A 94 -26.31 14.59 -6.17
CA HIS A 94 -25.79 15.95 -5.98
C HIS A 94 -26.68 16.79 -5.06
N SER A 95 -27.97 16.45 -4.95
CA SER A 95 -28.94 17.20 -4.14
C SER A 95 -28.97 16.74 -2.69
N THR A 96 -28.85 15.44 -2.44
CA THR A 96 -28.94 14.85 -1.08
C THR A 96 -27.59 14.46 -0.50
N GLY A 97 -26.54 14.33 -1.31
CA GLY A 97 -25.25 13.79 -0.89
C GLY A 97 -25.28 12.28 -0.62
N GLU A 98 -26.40 11.60 -0.89
CA GLU A 98 -26.55 10.16 -0.66
C GLU A 98 -25.81 9.35 -1.72
N ILE A 99 -25.20 8.23 -1.28
CA ILE A 99 -24.63 7.22 -2.17
C ILE A 99 -25.68 6.14 -2.41
N PHE A 100 -26.00 5.86 -3.68
CA PHE A 100 -27.02 4.88 -4.04
C PHE A 100 -26.59 4.00 -5.24
N SER A 101 -27.23 2.84 -5.40
CA SER A 101 -27.00 1.91 -6.52
C SER A 101 -28.27 1.77 -7.36
N PRO A 102 -28.28 2.18 -8.65
CA PRO A 102 -29.41 1.96 -9.54
C PRO A 102 -29.42 0.58 -10.20
N LEU A 103 -28.48 -0.30 -9.84
CA LEU A 103 -28.29 -1.58 -10.50
C LEU A 103 -29.51 -2.50 -10.39
N ASN A 104 -29.91 -3.07 -11.53
CA ASN A 104 -30.86 -4.18 -11.60
C ASN A 104 -30.12 -5.50 -11.85
N PHE A 105 -30.03 -6.32 -10.81
CA PHE A 105 -29.32 -7.61 -10.85
C PHE A 105 -29.96 -8.63 -11.78
N GLU A 106 -31.27 -8.58 -12.00
CA GLU A 106 -31.96 -9.47 -12.95
C GLU A 106 -31.46 -9.20 -14.38
N THR A 107 -31.39 -7.92 -14.75
CA THR A 107 -30.92 -7.49 -16.07
C THR A 107 -29.42 -7.78 -16.26
N LEU A 108 -28.60 -7.57 -15.21
CA LEU A 108 -27.19 -7.96 -15.24
C LEU A 108 -27.01 -9.48 -15.38
N SER A 109 -27.85 -10.27 -14.71
CA SER A 109 -27.79 -11.74 -14.73
C SER A 109 -28.07 -12.32 -16.11
N ALA A 110 -28.85 -11.63 -16.95
CA ALA A 110 -29.05 -12.00 -18.35
C ALA A 110 -27.74 -12.02 -19.15
N LEU A 111 -26.71 -11.28 -18.73
CA LEU A 111 -25.38 -11.24 -19.36
C LEU A 111 -24.36 -12.19 -18.72
N ARG A 112 -24.72 -12.93 -17.67
CA ARG A 112 -23.81 -13.75 -16.86
C ARG A 112 -22.87 -14.61 -17.71
N ASN A 113 -23.40 -15.30 -18.70
CA ASN A 113 -22.63 -16.24 -19.54
C ASN A 113 -21.73 -15.55 -20.57
N ARG A 114 -21.86 -14.24 -20.74
CA ARG A 114 -21.08 -13.41 -21.67
C ARG A 114 -19.99 -12.61 -20.97
N ILE A 115 -20.11 -12.37 -19.67
CA ILE A 115 -19.13 -11.57 -18.92
C ILE A 115 -17.94 -12.46 -18.55
N LYS A 116 -16.74 -12.05 -18.98
CA LYS A 116 -15.48 -12.74 -18.65
C LYS A 116 -15.05 -12.44 -17.22
N LEU A 117 -15.01 -11.14 -16.88
CA LEU A 117 -14.52 -10.63 -15.59
C LEU A 117 -15.03 -9.20 -15.36
N LEU A 118 -14.94 -8.77 -14.09
CA LEU A 118 -15.21 -7.41 -13.64
C LEU A 118 -13.91 -6.74 -13.18
N ILE A 119 -13.63 -5.54 -13.69
CA ILE A 119 -12.51 -4.70 -13.23
C ILE A 119 -13.08 -3.49 -12.50
N VAL A 120 -12.66 -3.30 -11.26
CA VAL A 120 -12.99 -2.14 -10.45
C VAL A 120 -11.77 -1.26 -10.37
N PHE A 121 -11.83 -0.10 -11.02
CA PHE A 121 -10.79 0.89 -10.86
C PHE A 121 -10.92 1.59 -9.51
N ILE A 122 -9.79 1.79 -8.86
CA ILE A 122 -9.66 2.62 -7.66
C ILE A 122 -8.46 3.55 -7.78
N ASP A 123 -8.40 4.57 -6.93
CA ASP A 123 -7.26 5.48 -6.88
C ASP A 123 -7.13 6.08 -5.47
N ASP A 124 -6.07 6.87 -5.29
CA ASP A 124 -5.80 7.69 -4.12
C ASP A 124 -6.89 8.79 -3.97
N ILE A 125 -7.52 8.87 -2.79
CA ILE A 125 -8.56 9.84 -2.48
C ILE A 125 -8.11 11.29 -2.72
N TYR A 126 -6.82 11.61 -2.55
CA TYR A 126 -6.26 12.93 -2.80
C TYR A 126 -6.27 13.27 -4.29
N ASP A 127 -5.98 12.30 -5.14
CA ASP A 127 -5.99 12.50 -6.58
C ASP A 127 -7.42 12.54 -7.14
N ILE A 128 -8.33 11.79 -6.53
CA ILE A 128 -9.75 11.85 -6.85
C ILE A 128 -10.33 13.20 -6.44
N PHE A 129 -10.04 13.65 -5.23
CA PHE A 129 -10.43 14.98 -4.75
C PHE A 129 -10.00 16.05 -5.75
N ARG A 130 -8.71 16.08 -6.13
CA ARG A 130 -8.19 17.02 -7.13
C ARG A 130 -8.98 16.98 -8.45
N ARG A 131 -9.28 15.79 -8.99
CA ARG A 131 -10.07 15.69 -10.22
C ARG A 131 -11.50 16.21 -10.04
N LEU A 132 -12.09 16.00 -8.87
CA LEU A 132 -13.43 16.47 -8.54
C LEU A 132 -13.48 17.95 -8.11
N THR A 133 -12.33 18.62 -8.00
CA THR A 133 -12.24 20.10 -7.89
C THR A 133 -12.13 20.80 -9.25
N GLU A 134 -12.13 20.05 -10.36
CA GLU A 134 -12.22 20.69 -11.68
C GLU A 134 -13.51 21.51 -11.79
N LYS A 135 -13.52 22.47 -12.73
CA LYS A 135 -14.75 23.21 -13.05
C LYS A 135 -15.85 22.19 -13.32
N ASP A 136 -17.07 22.50 -12.90
CA ASP A 136 -18.25 21.69 -13.23
C ASP A 136 -18.31 20.32 -12.51
N GLN A 137 -17.48 20.11 -11.48
CA GLN A 137 -17.44 18.92 -10.63
C GLN A 137 -17.91 19.21 -9.18
N ILE A 138 -18.21 18.17 -8.41
CA ILE A 138 -18.87 18.26 -7.09
C ILE A 138 -18.08 19.03 -6.03
N PHE A 139 -16.76 19.17 -6.16
CA PHE A 139 -15.91 19.91 -5.21
C PHE A 139 -15.34 21.19 -5.82
N ALA A 140 -15.87 21.64 -6.96
CA ALA A 140 -15.39 22.85 -7.63
C ALA A 140 -15.49 24.09 -6.74
N GLU A 141 -16.52 24.17 -5.89
CA GLU A 141 -16.75 25.32 -5.01
C GLU A 141 -15.73 25.43 -3.88
N ILE A 142 -15.18 24.31 -3.40
CA ILE A 142 -14.17 24.28 -2.32
C ILE A 142 -12.92 25.09 -2.70
N VAL A 143 -12.52 25.02 -3.97
CA VAL A 143 -11.35 25.74 -4.50
C VAL A 143 -11.71 27.08 -5.15
N SER A 144 -12.96 27.54 -4.98
CA SER A 144 -13.40 28.82 -5.51
C SER A 144 -12.91 29.97 -4.64
N LYS A 145 -12.58 31.12 -5.25
CA LYS A 145 -12.13 32.33 -4.52
C LYS A 145 -13.18 32.91 -3.55
N LYS A 146 -14.40 32.37 -3.54
CA LYS A 146 -15.50 32.84 -2.68
C LYS A 146 -15.54 32.10 -1.34
N THR A 147 -14.86 30.97 -1.23
CA THR A 147 -14.88 30.13 -0.02
C THR A 147 -13.85 30.65 0.98
N ASP A 148 -14.26 30.78 2.24
CA ASP A 148 -13.33 31.10 3.34
C ASP A 148 -12.22 30.05 3.44
N GLN A 149 -11.01 30.47 3.82
CA GLN A 149 -9.84 29.60 3.82
C GLN A 149 -9.95 28.46 4.84
N LEU A 150 -10.51 28.73 6.02
CA LEU A 150 -10.72 27.74 7.05
C LEU A 150 -11.86 26.80 6.64
N ASP A 151 -12.96 27.34 6.12
CA ASP A 151 -14.07 26.54 5.60
C ASP A 151 -13.61 25.59 4.48
N ALA A 152 -12.72 26.05 3.59
CA ALA A 152 -12.17 25.23 2.53
C ALA A 152 -11.35 24.05 3.06
N ILE A 153 -10.58 24.23 4.14
CA ILE A 153 -9.86 23.13 4.81
C ILE A 153 -10.86 22.12 5.36
N LEU A 154 -11.87 22.57 6.12
CA LEU A 154 -12.86 21.70 6.75
C LEU A 154 -13.69 20.93 5.71
N GLN A 155 -14.17 21.62 4.68
CA GLN A 155 -14.90 21.01 3.57
C GLN A 155 -14.04 20.01 2.79
N SER A 156 -12.75 20.30 2.59
CA SER A 156 -11.84 19.36 1.93
C SER A 156 -11.64 18.09 2.74
N ILE A 157 -11.42 18.19 4.05
CA ILE A 157 -11.25 17.02 4.92
C ILE A 157 -12.54 16.18 4.96
N ASN A 158 -13.72 16.81 5.09
CA ASN A 158 -15.00 16.12 5.03
C ASN A 158 -15.23 15.44 3.67
N SER A 159 -14.86 16.11 2.57
CA SER A 159 -14.92 15.52 1.23
C SER A 159 -14.02 14.28 1.10
N LEU A 160 -12.87 14.26 1.78
CA LEU A 160 -11.99 13.08 1.79
C LEU A 160 -12.60 11.91 2.58
N PHE A 161 -13.32 12.16 3.68
CA PHE A 161 -14.13 11.11 4.34
C PHE A 161 -15.20 10.57 3.41
N PHE A 162 -15.94 11.46 2.74
CA PHE A 162 -16.95 11.06 1.78
C PHE A 162 -16.37 10.22 0.63
N LEU A 163 -15.20 10.58 0.10
CA LEU A 163 -14.52 9.79 -0.93
C LEU A 163 -14.06 8.41 -0.46
N LEU A 164 -13.67 8.27 0.81
CA LEU A 164 -13.36 6.97 1.41
C LEU A 164 -14.62 6.09 1.45
N GLU A 165 -15.76 6.63 1.89
CA GLU A 165 -17.03 5.91 1.94
C GLU A 165 -17.52 5.52 0.54
N TRP A 166 -17.46 6.45 -0.42
CA TRP A 166 -17.84 6.19 -1.80
C TRP A 166 -17.01 5.07 -2.42
N ARG A 167 -15.69 5.08 -2.22
CA ARG A 167 -14.82 3.98 -2.68
C ARG A 167 -15.23 2.64 -2.12
N GLN A 168 -15.50 2.60 -0.81
CA GLN A 168 -15.87 1.37 -0.12
C GLN A 168 -17.20 0.83 -0.65
N SER A 169 -18.20 1.70 -0.85
CA SER A 169 -19.49 1.35 -1.45
C SER A 169 -19.34 0.84 -2.89
N GLU A 170 -18.47 1.47 -3.70
CA GLU A 170 -18.20 1.01 -5.06
C GLU A 170 -17.57 -0.40 -5.08
N ILE A 171 -16.59 -0.66 -4.22
CA ILE A 171 -15.96 -1.98 -4.11
C ILE A 171 -16.98 -3.02 -3.61
N ALA A 172 -17.78 -2.69 -2.59
CA ALA A 172 -18.75 -3.59 -1.99
C ALA A 172 -19.86 -3.97 -2.99
N THR A 173 -20.46 -3.01 -3.67
CA THR A 173 -21.49 -3.26 -4.68
C THR A 173 -20.91 -4.00 -5.87
N SER A 174 -19.71 -3.66 -6.33
CA SER A 174 -19.02 -4.41 -7.39
C SER A 174 -18.75 -5.87 -7.00
N ARG A 175 -18.45 -6.15 -5.73
CA ARG A 175 -18.35 -7.52 -5.23
C ARG A 175 -19.68 -8.27 -5.27
N LEU A 176 -20.78 -7.60 -4.95
CA LEU A 176 -22.11 -8.20 -5.10
C LEU A 176 -22.40 -8.56 -6.56
N ILE A 177 -22.04 -7.68 -7.52
CA ILE A 177 -22.14 -7.98 -8.96
C ILE A 177 -21.34 -9.25 -9.29
N SER A 178 -20.07 -9.29 -8.90
CA SER A 178 -19.18 -10.43 -9.15
C SER A 178 -19.73 -11.74 -8.59
N ASN A 179 -20.20 -11.74 -7.34
CA ASN A 179 -20.77 -12.91 -6.68
C ASN A 179 -22.06 -13.38 -7.36
N THR A 180 -22.99 -12.45 -7.64
CA THR A 180 -24.27 -12.77 -8.30
C THR A 180 -24.06 -13.36 -9.68
N LEU A 181 -23.08 -12.85 -10.43
CA LEU A 181 -22.75 -13.36 -11.76
C LEU A 181 -21.79 -14.57 -11.72
N GLY A 182 -21.18 -14.88 -10.58
CA GLY A 182 -20.15 -15.92 -10.48
C GLY A 182 -18.97 -15.68 -11.42
N ILE A 183 -18.53 -14.42 -11.54
CA ILE A 183 -17.39 -13.99 -12.35
C ILE A 183 -16.28 -13.47 -11.45
N SER A 184 -15.03 -13.55 -11.90
CA SER A 184 -13.90 -12.97 -11.18
C SER A 184 -13.96 -11.44 -11.16
N MET A 185 -13.49 -10.85 -10.06
CA MET A 185 -13.39 -9.41 -9.86
C MET A 185 -11.94 -9.04 -9.54
N PHE A 186 -11.45 -8.01 -10.21
CA PHE A 186 -10.13 -7.43 -9.97
C PHE A 186 -10.25 -5.96 -9.57
N ILE A 187 -9.75 -5.63 -8.39
CA ILE A 187 -9.57 -4.26 -7.92
C ILE A 187 -8.20 -3.78 -8.43
N ILE A 188 -8.19 -2.71 -9.21
CA ILE A 188 -6.97 -2.23 -9.88
C ILE A 188 -6.81 -0.73 -9.64
N ALA A 189 -5.71 -0.36 -8.98
CA ALA A 189 -5.33 1.04 -8.89
C ALA A 189 -5.04 1.61 -10.28
N THR A 190 -5.58 2.77 -10.64
CA THR A 190 -5.38 3.32 -11.99
C THR A 190 -3.95 3.80 -12.28
N LYS A 191 -3.09 3.81 -11.27
CA LYS A 191 -1.66 4.11 -11.42
C LYS A 191 -0.81 2.88 -11.73
N HIS A 192 -1.43 1.71 -11.81
CA HIS A 192 -0.81 0.55 -12.43
C HIS A 192 -0.62 0.73 -13.94
N PRO A 193 0.35 0.02 -14.55
CA PRO A 193 0.52 0.02 -15.99
C PRO A 193 -0.69 -0.62 -16.70
N ILE A 194 -1.02 -0.09 -17.89
CA ILE A 194 -2.10 -0.59 -18.76
C ILE A 194 -1.94 -2.09 -19.06
N SER A 195 -0.69 -2.58 -19.12
CA SER A 195 -0.38 -3.99 -19.42
C SER A 195 -1.01 -4.98 -18.44
N ILE A 196 -1.26 -4.61 -17.18
CA ILE A 196 -1.97 -5.50 -16.23
C ILE A 196 -3.39 -5.79 -16.73
N VAL A 197 -4.11 -4.74 -17.12
CA VAL A 197 -5.49 -4.87 -17.58
C VAL A 197 -5.56 -5.59 -18.92
N GLN A 198 -4.62 -5.27 -19.82
CA GLN A 198 -4.47 -5.98 -21.09
C GLN A 198 -4.27 -7.49 -20.87
N ARG A 199 -3.35 -7.90 -19.99
CA ARG A 199 -3.09 -9.32 -19.69
C ARG A 199 -4.33 -10.04 -19.15
N LEU A 200 -5.08 -9.42 -18.23
CA LEU A 200 -6.34 -9.98 -17.72
C LEU A 200 -7.39 -10.19 -18.83
N ILE A 201 -7.43 -9.29 -19.81
CA ILE A 201 -8.38 -9.37 -20.92
C ILE A 201 -7.95 -10.41 -21.95
N GLU A 202 -6.67 -10.49 -22.28
CA GLU A 202 -6.15 -11.31 -23.37
C GLU A 202 -5.88 -12.76 -22.96
N LYS A 203 -5.49 -13.00 -21.70
CA LYS A 203 -5.11 -14.32 -21.20
C LYS A 203 -6.19 -14.91 -20.29
N SER A 204 -6.17 -16.23 -20.14
CA SER A 204 -6.93 -16.88 -19.07
C SER A 204 -6.32 -16.57 -17.72
N GLU A 205 -7.15 -16.64 -16.67
CA GLU A 205 -6.59 -16.45 -15.34
C GLU A 205 -5.60 -17.55 -15.04
N GLU A 206 -5.87 -18.81 -15.43
CA GLU A 206 -5.01 -19.98 -15.23
C GLU A 206 -3.60 -19.80 -15.80
N GLU A 207 -3.46 -19.11 -16.94
CA GLU A 207 -2.16 -18.79 -17.56
C GLU A 207 -1.39 -17.67 -16.83
N LEU A 208 -2.08 -16.87 -16.02
CA LEU A 208 -1.49 -15.73 -15.33
C LEU A 208 -1.02 -16.11 -13.93
N LYS A 209 0.22 -15.71 -13.63
CA LYS A 209 0.78 -15.65 -12.28
C LYS A 209 0.51 -14.27 -11.69
N ILE A 210 -0.29 -14.21 -10.63
CA ILE A 210 -0.81 -12.98 -10.04
C ILE A 210 -0.31 -12.85 -8.61
N TYR A 211 0.57 -11.88 -8.39
CA TYR A 211 1.19 -11.62 -7.09
C TYR A 211 0.89 -10.22 -6.57
N TYR A 212 0.98 -10.09 -5.26
CA TYR A 212 1.03 -8.81 -4.55
C TYR A 212 2.45 -8.57 -4.03
N ILE A 213 2.99 -7.36 -4.23
CA ILE A 213 4.33 -7.01 -3.74
C ILE A 213 4.22 -6.19 -2.45
N ALA A 214 4.45 -6.87 -1.33
CA ALA A 214 4.54 -6.28 -0.01
C ALA A 214 5.89 -5.58 0.17
N HIS A 215 5.89 -4.31 0.57
CA HIS A 215 7.11 -3.55 0.85
C HIS A 215 6.84 -2.39 1.84
N PRO A 216 7.87 -1.91 2.55
CA PRO A 216 7.73 -1.10 3.77
C PRO A 216 7.45 0.40 3.50
N ILE A 217 6.34 0.72 2.83
CA ILE A 217 6.01 2.07 2.32
C ILE A 217 6.15 3.19 3.36
N THR A 218 5.49 3.07 4.51
CA THR A 218 5.49 4.12 5.55
C THR A 218 6.91 4.34 6.08
N SER A 219 7.65 3.26 6.32
CA SER A 219 9.01 3.33 6.83
C SER A 219 9.96 4.00 5.84
N ILE A 220 9.82 3.71 4.54
CA ILE A 220 10.59 4.37 3.48
C ILE A 220 10.34 5.89 3.45
N ARG A 221 9.12 6.31 3.79
CA ARG A 221 8.75 7.72 3.78
C ARG A 221 9.21 8.47 5.03
N GLU A 222 9.09 7.84 6.18
CA GLU A 222 9.43 8.44 7.47
C GLU A 222 10.95 8.49 7.71
N SER A 223 11.68 7.50 7.22
CA SER A 223 13.13 7.64 7.11
C SER A 223 13.39 8.72 6.07
N ASP A 224 14.00 9.84 6.46
CA ASP A 224 14.68 10.71 5.50
C ASP A 224 15.48 9.82 4.53
N GLU A 225 15.64 10.20 3.25
CA GLU A 225 16.40 9.48 2.20
C GLU A 225 17.85 9.08 2.61
N LYS A 226 18.26 9.41 3.84
CA LYS A 226 19.50 9.07 4.53
C LYS A 226 19.69 7.57 4.79
N VAL A 227 18.65 6.80 5.13
CA VAL A 227 18.87 5.42 5.63
C VAL A 227 19.14 4.42 4.51
N ILE A 228 18.30 4.41 3.46
CA ILE A 228 18.63 3.76 2.19
C ILE A 228 18.32 4.78 1.08
N PRO A 229 19.33 5.53 0.62
CA PRO A 229 19.18 6.39 -0.53
C PRO A 229 18.61 5.61 -1.72
N ASP A 230 17.67 6.22 -2.44
CA ASP A 230 17.12 5.65 -3.67
C ASP A 230 16.39 4.29 -3.56
N PHE A 231 15.97 3.83 -2.36
CA PHE A 231 15.20 2.58 -2.22
C PHE A 231 14.02 2.49 -3.20
N GLY A 232 13.26 3.57 -3.35
CA GLY A 232 12.15 3.63 -4.30
C GLY A 232 12.59 3.42 -5.74
N SER A 233 13.77 3.93 -6.13
CA SER A 233 14.35 3.76 -7.47
C SER A 233 14.77 2.31 -7.73
N TRP A 234 15.35 1.64 -6.73
CA TRP A 234 15.73 0.21 -6.80
C TRP A 234 14.51 -0.69 -6.91
N LEU A 235 13.55 -0.57 -5.97
CA LEU A 235 12.27 -1.29 -6.01
C LEU A 235 11.61 -1.13 -7.38
N ASN A 236 11.54 0.09 -7.90
CA ASN A 236 10.93 0.37 -9.20
C ASN A 236 11.67 -0.28 -10.37
N THR A 237 12.99 -0.40 -10.29
CA THR A 237 13.79 -1.06 -11.32
C THR A 237 13.53 -2.57 -11.33
N ASP A 238 13.47 -3.16 -10.16
CA ASP A 238 13.24 -4.59 -9.97
C ASP A 238 11.81 -5.02 -10.31
N VAL A 239 10.83 -4.25 -9.85
CA VAL A 239 9.43 -4.39 -10.25
C VAL A 239 9.29 -4.32 -11.77
N ARG A 240 9.98 -3.39 -12.45
CA ARG A 240 9.96 -3.29 -13.92
C ARG A 240 10.56 -4.52 -14.61
N LYS A 241 11.58 -5.17 -14.03
CA LYS A 241 12.13 -6.41 -14.59
C LYS A 241 11.08 -7.52 -14.53
N ILE A 242 10.44 -7.73 -13.39
CA ILE A 242 9.42 -8.78 -13.23
C ILE A 242 8.22 -8.51 -14.15
N PHE A 243 7.78 -7.26 -14.27
CA PHE A 243 6.69 -6.90 -15.17
C PHE A 243 6.94 -7.21 -16.65
N LYS A 244 8.20 -7.34 -17.10
CA LYS A 244 8.48 -7.75 -18.49
C LYS A 244 8.02 -9.19 -18.77
N GLU A 245 7.88 -10.02 -17.75
CA GLU A 245 7.36 -11.38 -17.90
C GLU A 245 5.89 -11.34 -18.34
N GLU A 246 5.62 -11.91 -19.51
CA GLU A 246 4.36 -11.75 -20.24
C GLU A 246 3.14 -12.35 -19.52
N ASN A 247 3.38 -13.36 -18.68
CA ASN A 247 2.36 -14.12 -17.95
C ASN A 247 2.30 -13.74 -16.46
N SER A 248 2.88 -12.59 -16.08
CA SER A 248 2.86 -12.12 -14.69
C SER A 248 1.98 -10.88 -14.51
N ILE A 249 1.36 -10.76 -13.34
CA ILE A 249 0.70 -9.54 -12.87
C ILE A 249 1.20 -9.27 -11.47
N LEU A 250 1.63 -8.01 -11.23
CA LEU A 250 2.09 -7.56 -9.94
C LEU A 250 1.22 -6.41 -9.45
N PHE A 251 0.53 -6.61 -8.34
CA PHE A 251 -0.14 -5.53 -7.62
C PHE A 251 0.83 -4.87 -6.64
N LEU A 252 0.77 -3.54 -6.57
CA LEU A 252 1.73 -2.69 -5.87
C LEU A 252 0.97 -1.75 -4.94
N PRO A 253 1.12 -1.85 -3.62
CA PRO A 253 0.42 -0.96 -2.69
C PRO A 253 0.78 0.51 -2.90
N GLY A 254 2.00 0.83 -3.32
CA GLY A 254 2.45 2.20 -3.59
C GLY A 254 1.66 2.93 -4.70
N THR A 255 0.90 2.20 -5.51
CA THR A 255 -0.02 2.80 -6.49
C THR A 255 -1.20 3.53 -5.81
N ILE A 256 -1.48 3.25 -4.54
CA ILE A 256 -2.49 3.95 -3.71
C ILE A 256 -1.87 4.28 -2.36
N ASP A 257 -1.00 5.28 -2.39
CA ASP A 257 -0.26 5.74 -1.22
C ASP A 257 -1.01 6.87 -0.51
N GLU A 258 -1.86 6.56 0.46
CA GLU A 258 -2.78 7.53 1.09
C GLU A 258 -2.40 7.91 2.52
N LEU A 259 -1.59 7.12 3.23
CA LEU A 259 -1.25 7.37 4.62
C LEU A 259 -0.14 8.43 4.74
N ARG A 260 -0.40 9.63 4.23
CA ARG A 260 0.60 10.68 4.01
C ARG A 260 0.32 11.97 4.76
N ILE A 261 -0.67 12.00 5.64
CA ILE A 261 -0.92 13.20 6.46
C ILE A 261 0.29 13.40 7.40
N LYS A 262 0.87 14.59 7.39
CA LYS A 262 2.01 14.93 8.24
C LYS A 262 1.58 15.01 9.69
N ASP A 263 2.34 14.38 10.58
CA ASP A 263 2.14 14.37 12.02
C ASP A 263 3.44 14.68 12.78
N ASP A 264 3.30 15.21 13.99
CA ASP A 264 4.34 15.21 15.02
C ASP A 264 3.95 14.15 16.05
N LYS A 265 4.58 12.98 15.95
CA LYS A 265 4.33 11.84 16.84
C LYS A 265 4.65 12.14 18.31
N LYS A 266 5.56 13.09 18.61
CA LYS A 266 5.92 13.45 19.99
C LYS A 266 4.83 14.28 20.65
N GLN A 267 4.18 15.14 19.86
CA GLN A 267 3.10 16.02 20.34
C GLN A 267 1.71 15.48 20.03
N ASP A 268 1.61 14.40 19.25
CA ASP A 268 0.36 13.85 18.74
C ASP A 268 -0.46 14.91 17.95
N VAL A 269 0.23 15.74 17.16
CA VAL A 269 -0.38 16.84 16.37
C VAL A 269 -0.34 16.51 14.88
N PHE A 270 -1.45 16.71 14.17
CA PHE A 270 -1.54 16.51 12.73
C PHE A 270 -1.60 17.86 12.00
N PHE A 271 -0.92 17.96 10.87
CA PHE A 271 -0.84 19.14 10.03
C PHE A 271 -1.54 18.91 8.69
N PRO A 272 -2.19 19.93 8.09
CA PRO A 272 -2.89 19.81 6.81
C PRO A 272 -1.90 19.84 5.63
N GLU A 273 -0.87 19.00 5.73
CA GLU A 273 0.20 18.82 4.76
C GLU A 273 0.32 17.34 4.42
N LEU A 274 0.65 17.06 3.16
CA LEU A 274 0.92 15.71 2.70
C LEU A 274 2.42 15.50 2.59
N LEU A 275 2.91 14.44 3.22
CA LEU A 275 4.23 13.89 3.00
C LEU A 275 4.40 13.48 1.52
N ARG A 276 5.66 13.41 1.09
CA ARG A 276 6.01 13.02 -0.27
C ARG A 276 5.53 11.60 -0.56
N ARG A 277 5.02 11.42 -1.77
CA ARG A 277 4.64 10.10 -2.27
C ARG A 277 5.88 9.31 -2.68
N LEU A 278 5.86 8.00 -2.46
CA LEU A 278 6.84 7.11 -3.09
C LEU A 278 6.74 7.18 -4.62
N ASN A 279 7.89 7.22 -5.30
CA ASN A 279 7.94 7.20 -6.75
C ASN A 279 7.37 5.89 -7.29
N LEU A 280 6.59 5.96 -8.38
CA LEU A 280 6.02 4.79 -9.04
C LEU A 280 6.97 4.21 -10.08
N PRO A 281 6.89 2.89 -10.38
CA PRO A 281 7.76 2.26 -11.37
C PRO A 281 7.47 2.73 -12.79
N TYR A 282 6.24 3.17 -13.04
CA TYR A 282 5.77 3.65 -14.34
C TYR A 282 5.30 5.09 -14.25
N ARG A 283 5.60 5.84 -15.30
CA ARG A 283 5.17 7.24 -15.47
C ARG A 283 3.91 7.34 -16.35
N ASP A 284 3.42 8.56 -16.46
CA ASP A 284 2.11 8.94 -16.99
C ASP A 284 1.71 8.46 -18.42
N PRO A 285 2.56 8.03 -19.38
CA PRO A 285 2.02 7.39 -20.60
C PRO A 285 1.66 5.91 -20.41
N TYR A 286 2.20 5.25 -19.38
CA TYR A 286 2.00 3.81 -19.17
C TYR A 286 0.87 3.50 -18.19
N ASN A 287 0.49 4.46 -17.35
CA ASN A 287 -0.55 4.29 -16.34
C ASN A 287 -1.94 4.19 -16.98
N ILE A 288 -2.87 3.48 -16.32
CA ILE A 288 -4.26 3.33 -16.74
C ILE A 288 -4.97 4.70 -16.73
N THR A 289 -4.83 5.48 -15.65
CA THR A 289 -5.37 6.84 -15.60
C THR A 289 -4.65 7.78 -16.56
N PRO A 290 -5.36 8.72 -17.20
CA PRO A 290 -4.69 9.83 -17.87
C PRO A 290 -3.89 10.69 -16.86
N PRO A 291 -2.81 11.35 -17.32
CA PRO A 291 -2.08 12.30 -16.50
C PRO A 291 -3.00 13.40 -15.97
N MET A 292 -2.75 13.79 -14.72
CA MET A 292 -3.38 14.96 -14.12
C MET A 292 -2.77 16.24 -14.69
N THR A 293 -3.59 17.27 -14.90
CA THR A 293 -3.12 18.58 -15.36
C THR A 293 -2.21 19.23 -14.31
N LYS A 294 -1.27 20.10 -14.73
CA LYS A 294 -0.36 20.80 -13.81
C LYS A 294 -1.14 21.58 -12.73
N ARG A 295 -2.22 22.25 -13.13
CA ARG A 295 -3.09 23.01 -12.21
C ARG A 295 -3.60 22.14 -11.05
N LEU A 296 -4.14 20.97 -11.35
CA LEU A 296 -4.68 20.08 -10.34
C LEU A 296 -3.60 19.48 -9.43
N LYS A 297 -2.40 19.20 -9.98
CA LYS A 297 -1.26 18.71 -9.19
C LYS A 297 -0.80 19.71 -8.12
N LEU A 298 -1.06 21.00 -8.31
CA LEU A 298 -0.70 22.08 -7.37
C LEU A 298 -1.69 22.24 -6.21
N ILE A 299 -2.89 21.65 -6.31
CA ILE A 299 -3.88 21.74 -5.23
C ILE A 299 -3.43 20.83 -4.08
N ASN A 300 -3.27 21.41 -2.89
CA ASN A 300 -3.12 20.65 -1.64
C ASN A 300 -4.53 20.24 -1.16
N PRO A 301 -4.88 18.94 -1.16
CA PRO A 301 -6.20 18.47 -0.76
C PRO A 301 -6.53 18.66 0.72
N LEU A 302 -5.54 18.95 1.57
CA LEU A 302 -5.76 19.23 2.99
C LEU A 302 -5.77 20.73 3.30
N ASN A 303 -5.23 21.56 2.40
CA ASN A 303 -5.13 23.00 2.57
C ASN A 303 -5.15 23.73 1.22
N PRO A 304 -6.32 23.81 0.54
CA PRO A 304 -6.38 24.26 -0.85
C PRO A 304 -5.85 25.68 -1.09
N PHE A 305 -5.91 26.54 -0.07
CA PHE A 305 -5.46 27.94 -0.12
C PHE A 305 -4.14 28.21 0.61
N ASN A 306 -3.44 27.16 1.07
CA ASN A 306 -2.20 27.27 1.85
C ASN A 306 -2.34 28.21 3.07
N TYR A 307 -3.47 28.11 3.78
CA TYR A 307 -3.72 28.84 5.02
C TYR A 307 -2.69 28.44 6.09
N ASP A 308 -2.14 29.43 6.79
CA ASP A 308 -1.14 29.21 7.83
C ASP A 308 -1.81 28.77 9.15
N VAL A 309 -2.08 27.46 9.25
CA VAL A 309 -2.63 26.85 10.47
C VAL A 309 -1.66 26.97 11.64
N ILE A 310 -0.34 27.06 11.42
CA ILE A 310 0.63 27.16 12.52
C ILE A 310 0.51 28.52 13.22
N CYS A 311 0.09 29.56 12.51
CA CYS A 311 -0.12 30.89 13.09
C CYS A 311 -1.57 31.16 13.55
N SER A 312 -2.51 30.22 13.37
CA SER A 312 -3.90 30.42 13.76
C SER A 312 -4.12 30.37 15.28
N GLU A 313 -5.35 30.59 15.74
CA GLU A 313 -5.71 30.40 17.15
C GLU A 313 -5.51 28.92 17.60
N PRO A 314 -5.17 28.66 18.88
CA PRO A 314 -4.98 27.30 19.39
C PRO A 314 -6.21 26.39 19.21
N SER A 315 -7.41 26.93 19.37
CA SER A 315 -8.69 26.23 19.19
C SER A 315 -8.85 25.71 17.75
N VAL A 316 -8.49 26.53 16.77
CA VAL A 316 -8.53 26.19 15.33
C VAL A 316 -7.51 25.09 15.01
N LYS A 317 -6.27 25.21 15.51
CA LYS A 317 -5.23 24.18 15.33
C LYS A 317 -5.67 22.84 15.88
N GLN A 318 -6.20 22.82 17.10
CA GLN A 318 -6.66 21.61 17.75
C GLN A 318 -7.82 20.97 17.00
N SER A 319 -8.75 21.77 16.49
CA SER A 319 -9.90 21.30 15.71
C SER A 319 -9.46 20.64 14.40
N ILE A 320 -8.59 21.30 13.63
CA ILE A 320 -8.04 20.76 12.37
C ILE A 320 -7.23 19.48 12.65
N SER A 321 -6.34 19.51 13.65
CA SER A 321 -5.53 18.35 14.04
C SER A 321 -6.39 17.14 14.43
N SER A 322 -7.47 17.36 15.19
CA SER A 322 -8.39 16.29 15.60
C SER A 322 -9.15 15.68 14.43
N LEU A 323 -9.57 16.51 13.47
CA LEU A 323 -10.26 16.06 12.27
C LEU A 323 -9.30 15.29 11.33
N LEU A 324 -8.06 15.79 11.17
CA LEU A 324 -7.01 15.11 10.41
C LEU A 324 -6.62 13.77 11.04
N ARG A 325 -6.53 13.68 12.37
CA ARG A 325 -6.30 12.41 13.08
C ARG A 325 -7.42 11.42 12.79
N SER A 326 -8.67 11.89 12.80
CA SER A 326 -9.83 11.05 12.46
C SER A 326 -9.75 10.55 11.02
N LEU A 327 -9.39 11.43 10.08
CA LEU A 327 -9.19 11.07 8.67
C LEU A 327 -8.06 10.06 8.52
N TYR A 328 -6.93 10.30 9.17
CA TYR A 328 -5.77 9.41 9.20
C TYR A 328 -6.14 8.00 9.64
N ASN A 329 -6.89 7.88 10.74
CA ASN A 329 -7.35 6.59 11.25
C ASN A 329 -8.31 5.87 10.30
N SER A 330 -9.21 6.62 9.64
CA SER A 330 -10.10 6.06 8.61
C SER A 330 -9.32 5.57 7.39
N ILE A 331 -8.33 6.33 6.92
CA ILE A 331 -7.41 5.93 5.84
C ILE A 331 -6.68 4.64 6.24
N LYS A 332 -6.09 4.58 7.44
CA LYS A 332 -5.33 3.40 7.92
C LYS A 332 -6.19 2.13 7.92
N LYS A 333 -7.44 2.21 8.38
CA LYS A 333 -8.40 1.10 8.35
C LYS A 333 -8.73 0.66 6.92
N GLN A 334 -8.98 1.61 6.02
CA GLN A 334 -9.28 1.31 4.63
C GLN A 334 -8.10 0.72 3.86
N ILE A 335 -6.88 1.22 4.09
CA ILE A 335 -5.65 0.66 3.49
C ILE A 335 -5.56 -0.83 3.82
N THR A 336 -5.71 -1.19 5.09
CA THR A 336 -5.67 -2.60 5.53
C THR A 336 -6.72 -3.42 4.77
N SER A 337 -8.00 -3.01 4.82
CA SER A 337 -9.07 -3.73 4.12
C SER A 337 -8.80 -3.86 2.62
N ARG A 338 -8.41 -2.77 1.96
CA ARG A 338 -8.09 -2.72 0.53
C ARG A 338 -6.95 -3.67 0.17
N ASP A 339 -5.84 -3.61 0.88
CA ASP A 339 -4.65 -4.41 0.58
C ASP A 339 -4.93 -5.90 0.77
N LEU A 340 -5.67 -6.30 1.80
CA LEU A 340 -6.13 -7.68 1.97
C LEU A 340 -7.03 -8.15 0.81
N ASN A 341 -7.86 -7.28 0.24
CA ASN A 341 -8.66 -7.62 -0.94
C ASN A 341 -7.79 -7.80 -2.19
N ILE A 342 -6.73 -6.99 -2.35
CA ILE A 342 -5.78 -7.15 -3.45
C ILE A 342 -4.93 -8.41 -3.27
N ILE A 343 -4.58 -8.79 -2.03
CA ILE A 343 -3.92 -10.09 -1.74
C ILE A 343 -4.86 -11.25 -2.06
N ASN A 344 -6.16 -11.11 -1.78
CA ASN A 344 -7.14 -12.15 -2.09
C ASN A 344 -7.24 -12.44 -3.60
N GLN A 345 -7.20 -11.42 -4.47
CA GLN A 345 -7.14 -11.62 -5.93
C GLN A 345 -5.74 -12.05 -6.44
N SER A 346 -4.69 -11.86 -5.64
CA SER A 346 -3.31 -12.28 -5.94
C SER A 346 -3.12 -13.76 -5.64
N LYS A 347 -3.75 -14.58 -6.47
CA LYS A 347 -3.99 -16.01 -6.23
C LYS A 347 -2.72 -16.88 -6.13
N ASP A 348 -1.58 -16.38 -6.61
CA ASP A 348 -0.30 -17.08 -6.57
C ASP A 348 0.55 -16.65 -5.37
N GLY A 349 0.18 -15.54 -4.71
CA GLY A 349 0.63 -15.20 -3.36
C GLY A 349 1.25 -13.82 -3.22
N VAL A 350 2.18 -13.69 -2.26
CA VAL A 350 2.80 -12.43 -1.85
C VAL A 350 4.31 -12.49 -2.02
N ILE A 351 4.88 -11.43 -2.57
CA ILE A 351 6.31 -11.19 -2.65
C ILE A 351 6.66 -10.09 -1.63
N ALA A 352 7.27 -10.47 -0.51
CA ALA A 352 7.80 -9.54 0.46
C ALA A 352 9.18 -9.06 0.04
N TYR A 353 9.26 -7.82 -0.45
CA TYR A 353 10.48 -7.18 -0.89
C TYR A 353 11.09 -6.38 0.26
N ARG A 354 12.27 -6.83 0.74
CA ARG A 354 13.04 -6.24 1.84
C ARG A 354 12.15 -5.88 3.03
N PRO A 355 11.54 -6.90 3.68
CA PRO A 355 10.57 -6.67 4.76
C PRO A 355 11.19 -6.05 6.02
N TYR A 356 12.51 -6.18 6.16
CA TYR A 356 13.35 -5.42 7.08
C TYR A 356 13.73 -4.12 6.37
N TYR A 357 12.95 -3.07 6.57
CA TYR A 357 13.42 -1.73 6.24
C TYR A 357 14.23 -1.26 7.43
N PRO A 358 15.46 -0.75 7.23
CA PRO A 358 16.50 -0.75 8.23
C PRO A 358 15.96 -0.37 9.59
N ASP A 359 16.31 -1.23 10.55
CA ASP A 359 16.09 -1.06 12.00
C ASP A 359 14.82 -1.67 12.56
N HIS A 360 13.80 -1.96 11.74
CA HIS A 360 12.59 -2.61 12.22
C HIS A 360 11.93 -3.49 11.15
N ILE A 361 11.01 -4.31 11.62
CA ILE A 361 10.17 -5.10 10.73
C ILE A 361 8.95 -4.26 10.36
N SER A 362 8.62 -4.20 9.08
CA SER A 362 7.38 -3.55 8.67
C SER A 362 6.16 -4.35 9.12
N ASP A 363 5.38 -3.79 10.06
CA ASP A 363 4.13 -4.38 10.51
C ASP A 363 3.13 -4.62 9.36
N GLY A 364 3.13 -3.72 8.37
CA GLY A 364 2.31 -3.87 7.16
C GLY A 364 2.68 -5.13 6.38
N VAL A 365 3.97 -5.26 6.04
CA VAL A 365 4.47 -6.44 5.30
C VAL A 365 4.24 -7.74 6.08
N ARG A 366 4.43 -7.71 7.41
CA ARG A 366 4.13 -8.87 8.27
C ARG A 366 2.67 -9.27 8.21
N SER A 367 1.76 -8.31 8.37
CA SER A 367 0.31 -8.55 8.30
C SER A 367 -0.12 -9.14 6.94
N GLU A 368 0.48 -8.63 5.85
CA GLU A 368 0.21 -9.09 4.49
C GLU A 368 0.68 -10.54 4.25
N LEU A 369 1.89 -10.89 4.73
CA LEU A 369 2.41 -12.26 4.68
C LEU A 369 1.59 -13.22 5.54
N GLU A 370 1.23 -12.82 6.76
CA GLU A 370 0.41 -13.62 7.67
C GLU A 370 -0.97 -13.90 7.06
N TYR A 371 -1.61 -12.89 6.47
CA TYR A 371 -2.89 -13.08 5.81
C TYR A 371 -2.79 -14.02 4.60
N ASN A 372 -1.76 -13.87 3.76
CA ASN A 372 -1.58 -14.80 2.63
C ASN A 372 -1.30 -16.23 3.11
N PHE A 373 -0.57 -16.41 4.21
CA PHE A 373 -0.36 -17.71 4.84
C PHE A 373 -1.68 -18.33 5.32
N GLN A 374 -2.58 -17.54 5.90
CA GLN A 374 -3.93 -17.99 6.26
C GLN A 374 -4.76 -18.40 5.02
N LEU A 375 -4.65 -17.65 3.91
CA LEU A 375 -5.33 -17.99 2.66
C LEU A 375 -4.75 -19.27 2.02
N LYS A 376 -3.44 -19.48 2.12
CA LYS A 376 -2.75 -20.67 1.60
C LYS A 376 -3.31 -21.96 2.20
N ARG A 377 -3.70 -21.96 3.48
CA ARG A 377 -4.38 -23.10 4.12
C ARG A 377 -5.69 -23.50 3.42
N LYS A 378 -6.33 -22.57 2.70
CA LYS A 378 -7.53 -22.81 1.87
C LYS A 378 -7.19 -23.03 0.39
N GLN A 379 -6.04 -22.53 -0.06
CA GLN A 379 -5.61 -22.50 -1.46
C GLN A 379 -4.11 -22.81 -1.54
N SER A 380 -3.76 -24.10 -1.57
CA SER A 380 -2.37 -24.59 -1.44
C SER A 380 -1.40 -24.04 -2.49
N ARG A 381 -1.90 -23.58 -3.65
CA ARG A 381 -1.06 -22.97 -4.70
C ARG A 381 -0.42 -21.63 -4.31
N ARG A 382 -0.97 -20.94 -3.31
CA ARG A 382 -0.44 -19.64 -2.87
C ARG A 382 0.92 -19.84 -2.24
N LYS A 383 1.82 -18.89 -2.46
CA LYS A 383 3.16 -18.94 -1.90
C LYS A 383 3.54 -17.62 -1.25
N ASN A 384 4.37 -17.70 -0.23
CA ASN A 384 5.09 -16.55 0.30
C ASN A 384 6.50 -16.57 -0.26
N LEU A 385 6.89 -15.46 -0.87
CA LEU A 385 8.22 -15.28 -1.44
C LEU A 385 8.88 -14.11 -0.72
N ILE A 386 9.94 -14.39 0.02
CA ILE A 386 10.62 -13.35 0.82
C ILE A 386 11.98 -13.08 0.20
N LEU A 387 12.19 -11.82 -0.16
CA LEU A 387 13.46 -11.29 -0.66
C LEU A 387 14.04 -10.40 0.43
N SER A 388 14.97 -10.93 1.20
CA SER A 388 15.62 -10.16 2.28
C SER A 388 17.08 -9.93 1.98
N VAL A 389 17.60 -8.83 2.54
CA VAL A 389 19.01 -8.49 2.52
C VAL A 389 19.54 -8.62 3.95
N ASN A 390 20.61 -9.38 4.15
CA ASN A 390 21.22 -9.60 5.45
C ASN A 390 21.77 -8.31 6.03
N GLU A 391 22.19 -7.36 5.20
CA GLU A 391 22.50 -5.98 5.60
C GLU A 391 21.39 -5.37 6.48
N ASP A 392 20.13 -5.41 6.02
CA ASP A 392 18.99 -4.83 6.74
C ASP A 392 18.73 -5.56 8.06
N ILE A 393 18.82 -6.89 8.03
CA ILE A 393 18.67 -7.75 9.20
C ILE A 393 19.79 -7.46 10.21
N GLY A 394 21.02 -7.30 9.74
CA GLY A 394 22.20 -6.98 10.53
C GLY A 394 22.05 -5.65 11.25
N ARG A 395 21.66 -4.58 10.53
CA ARG A 395 21.38 -3.26 11.13
C ARG A 395 20.31 -3.34 12.23
N LYS A 396 19.20 -4.03 11.95
CA LYS A 396 18.16 -4.28 12.97
C LYS A 396 18.73 -4.99 14.20
N ARG A 397 19.52 -6.06 14.01
CA ARG A 397 20.11 -6.83 15.11
C ARG A 397 21.10 -6.01 15.93
N ILE A 398 21.93 -5.19 15.29
CA ILE A 398 22.83 -4.25 15.95
C ILE A 398 22.04 -3.31 16.87
N LYS A 399 20.98 -2.67 16.36
CA LYS A 399 20.15 -1.77 17.18
C LYS A 399 19.44 -2.46 18.33
N ALA A 400 18.92 -3.66 18.10
CA ALA A 400 18.35 -4.48 19.17
C ALA A 400 19.41 -4.84 20.23
N PHE A 401 20.64 -5.15 19.82
CA PHE A 401 21.75 -5.38 20.73
C PHE A 401 22.06 -4.15 21.59
N PHE A 402 22.17 -2.96 21.00
CA PHE A 402 22.42 -1.71 21.74
C PHE A 402 21.23 -1.30 22.65
N THR A 403 19.99 -1.55 22.22
CA THR A 403 18.79 -1.33 23.04
C THR A 403 18.75 -2.26 24.25
N PHE A 404 19.13 -3.51 24.06
CA PHE A 404 19.29 -4.44 25.18
C PHE A 404 20.41 -3.99 26.12
N TYR A 405 21.56 -3.58 25.56
CA TYR A 405 22.71 -3.12 26.34
C TYR A 405 22.35 -1.93 27.23
N SER A 406 21.67 -0.91 26.67
CA SER A 406 21.24 0.27 27.42
C SER A 406 20.21 -0.05 28.52
N SER A 407 19.32 -1.02 28.29
CA SER A 407 18.29 -1.42 29.25
C SER A 407 18.76 -2.42 30.31
N SER A 408 19.88 -3.11 30.09
CA SER A 408 20.41 -4.13 31.01
C SER A 408 21.37 -3.57 32.08
N GLY A 409 21.79 -2.32 31.94
CA GLY A 409 22.76 -1.65 32.81
C GLY A 409 22.15 -0.75 33.90
N GLU A 410 23.03 0.02 34.54
CA GLU A 410 22.60 1.21 35.28
C GLU A 410 22.06 2.25 34.30
N LYS A 411 21.18 3.13 34.78
CA LYS A 411 20.59 4.18 33.96
C LYS A 411 21.71 5.08 33.40
N LEU A 412 21.83 5.10 32.08
CA LEU A 412 22.81 5.92 31.37
C LEU A 412 22.50 7.41 31.56
N THR A 413 23.54 8.25 31.58
CA THR A 413 23.40 9.71 31.45
C THR A 413 23.09 10.08 30.00
N PRO A 414 22.49 11.25 29.71
CA PRO A 414 22.23 11.68 28.34
C PRO A 414 23.47 11.61 27.43
N ASP A 415 24.63 12.11 27.89
CA ASP A 415 25.90 12.02 27.14
C ASP A 415 26.34 10.58 26.84
N GLN A 416 25.96 9.61 27.69
CA GLN A 416 26.26 8.20 27.47
C GLN A 416 25.28 7.57 26.50
N GLU A 417 23.99 7.94 26.57
CA GLU A 417 22.99 7.53 25.58
C GLU A 417 23.39 8.02 24.19
N ASP A 418 23.82 9.27 24.06
CA ASP A 418 24.30 9.87 22.81
C ASP A 418 25.53 9.12 22.29
N LYS A 419 26.55 8.88 23.13
CA LYS A 419 27.73 8.10 22.73
C LYS A 419 27.39 6.67 22.32
N LEU A 420 26.48 6.01 23.04
CA LEU A 420 26.07 4.66 22.71
C LEU A 420 25.33 4.62 21.37
N GLN A 421 24.52 5.64 21.10
CA GLN A 421 23.83 5.82 19.82
C GLN A 421 24.84 6.06 18.68
N ASP A 422 25.86 6.90 18.89
CA ASP A 422 26.92 7.14 17.90
C ASP A 422 27.66 5.83 17.53
N ILE A 423 27.99 5.00 18.53
CA ILE A 423 28.63 3.69 18.29
C ILE A 423 27.69 2.76 17.52
N CYS A 424 26.41 2.74 17.91
CA CYS A 424 25.40 1.94 17.23
C CYS A 424 25.29 2.31 15.75
N ASP A 425 25.26 3.61 15.44
CA ASP A 425 25.17 4.10 14.07
C ASP A 425 26.45 3.78 13.27
N LEU A 426 27.63 3.95 13.88
CA LEU A 426 28.92 3.52 13.29
C LEU A 426 28.94 2.01 12.97
N TRP A 427 28.43 1.17 13.88
CA TRP A 427 28.37 -0.28 13.67
C TRP A 427 27.37 -0.66 12.57
N CYS A 428 26.29 0.11 12.41
CA CYS A 428 25.35 -0.09 11.31
C CYS A 428 26.00 0.23 9.95
N GLU A 429 27.01 1.08 9.90
CA GLU A 429 27.75 1.42 8.67
C GLU A 429 28.97 0.51 8.40
N ASP A 430 29.51 -0.16 9.42
CA ASP A 430 30.67 -1.05 9.27
C ASP A 430 30.26 -2.43 8.70
N GLN A 431 30.66 -2.70 7.45
CA GLN A 431 30.39 -3.96 6.75
C GLN A 431 30.95 -5.20 7.46
N ASN A 432 32.09 -5.09 8.15
CA ASN A 432 32.67 -6.21 8.88
C ASN A 432 31.84 -6.52 10.13
N ILE A 433 31.38 -5.49 10.83
CA ILE A 433 30.50 -5.67 11.99
C ILE A 433 29.15 -6.24 11.54
N LEU A 434 28.55 -5.70 10.47
CA LEU A 434 27.29 -6.22 9.93
C LEU A 434 27.35 -7.72 9.64
N ARG A 435 28.42 -8.20 9.01
CA ARG A 435 28.63 -9.63 8.72
C ARG A 435 28.65 -10.51 9.97
N ILE A 436 29.11 -9.99 11.11
CA ILE A 436 29.06 -10.71 12.39
C ILE A 436 27.60 -10.96 12.77
N PHE A 437 26.72 -9.99 12.51
CA PHE A 437 25.29 -10.07 12.82
C PHE A 437 24.44 -10.77 11.75
N PHE A 438 25.00 -11.26 10.64
CA PHE A 438 24.25 -12.00 9.62
C PHE A 438 23.87 -13.41 10.08
N ASP A 439 24.82 -14.10 10.73
CA ASP A 439 24.69 -15.49 11.16
C ASP A 439 24.98 -15.66 12.65
N LYS A 440 24.20 -16.53 13.30
CA LYS A 440 24.29 -16.79 14.74
C LYS A 440 25.67 -17.30 15.15
N ASN A 441 26.29 -18.18 14.34
CA ASN A 441 27.57 -18.78 14.70
C ASN A 441 28.71 -17.75 14.64
N ASN A 442 28.67 -16.83 13.66
CA ASN A 442 29.64 -15.74 13.59
C ASN A 442 29.49 -14.77 14.77
N TYR A 443 28.24 -14.43 15.11
CA TYR A 443 27.95 -13.62 16.28
C TYR A 443 28.46 -14.26 17.57
N ALA A 444 28.10 -15.51 17.84
CA ALA A 444 28.52 -16.23 19.05
C ALA A 444 30.05 -16.26 19.21
N LYS A 445 30.81 -16.45 18.12
CA LYS A 445 32.28 -16.43 18.13
C LYS A 445 32.90 -15.06 18.43
N GLN A 446 32.18 -13.98 18.12
CA GLN A 446 32.68 -12.61 18.27
C GLN A 446 32.04 -11.88 19.46
N PHE A 447 31.08 -12.49 20.15
CA PHE A 447 30.25 -11.86 21.15
C PHE A 447 31.07 -11.18 22.27
N GLU A 448 32.03 -11.90 22.86
CA GLU A 448 32.91 -11.33 23.91
C GLU A 448 33.73 -10.14 23.41
N ASN A 449 34.20 -10.19 22.16
CA ASN A 449 34.94 -9.10 21.53
C ASN A 449 34.04 -7.88 21.27
N LEU A 450 32.79 -8.10 20.87
CA LEU A 450 31.80 -7.02 20.70
C LEU A 450 31.51 -6.33 22.03
N ILE A 451 31.25 -7.10 23.10
CA ILE A 451 31.03 -6.54 24.44
C ILE A 451 32.27 -5.75 24.91
N LYS A 452 33.46 -6.33 24.74
CA LYS A 452 34.72 -5.66 25.09
C LYS A 452 34.88 -4.33 24.35
N LYS A 453 34.62 -4.28 23.05
CA LYS A 453 34.67 -3.05 22.24
C LYS A 453 33.71 -1.98 22.77
N VAL A 454 32.46 -2.34 23.09
CA VAL A 454 31.49 -1.38 23.65
C VAL A 454 31.94 -0.90 25.02
N SER A 455 32.41 -1.80 25.90
CA SER A 455 32.94 -1.43 27.21
C SER A 455 34.17 -0.52 27.13
N GLU A 456 35.09 -0.76 26.19
CA GLU A 456 36.28 0.09 25.99
C GLU A 456 35.90 1.53 25.60
N ILE A 457 34.88 1.70 24.77
CA ILE A 457 34.42 3.02 24.33
C ILE A 457 33.59 3.72 25.42
N MET A 458 32.76 2.97 26.14
CA MET A 458 31.91 3.49 27.22
C MET A 458 32.68 3.73 28.54
N GLY A 459 33.89 3.17 28.67
CA GLY A 459 34.73 3.23 29.87
C GLY A 459 34.24 2.32 31.01
N ASP A 460 34.77 2.53 32.22
CA ASP A 460 34.47 1.75 33.45
C ASP A 460 32.99 1.79 33.92
N ILE A 461 32.16 2.55 33.20
CA ILE A 461 30.75 2.81 33.48
C ILE A 461 29.90 1.56 33.21
N TYR A 462 30.40 0.64 32.36
CA TYR A 462 29.80 -0.67 32.14
C TYR A 462 30.88 -1.75 32.15
N ARG A 463 31.28 -2.19 33.34
CA ARG A 463 32.02 -3.44 33.51
C ARG A 463 31.02 -4.57 33.82
N PRO A 464 30.65 -5.43 32.87
CA PRO A 464 30.29 -6.79 33.25
C PRO A 464 31.57 -7.33 33.91
N LYS A 465 31.53 -7.54 35.24
CA LYS A 465 32.71 -8.03 35.97
C LYS A 465 33.18 -9.31 35.29
N THR A 466 34.29 -9.23 34.58
CA THR A 466 35.00 -10.39 34.04
C THR A 466 35.78 -11.05 35.18
N ASP A 467 36.09 -12.33 35.01
CA ASP A 467 36.67 -13.23 36.03
C ASP A 467 37.98 -12.73 36.69
N ALA A 468 38.54 -11.61 36.24
CA ALA A 468 39.74 -11.01 36.81
C ALA A 468 39.52 -10.24 38.15
N ASP A 469 38.28 -10.08 38.61
CA ASP A 469 37.96 -9.44 39.92
C ASP A 469 37.84 -10.45 41.09
N GLU A 470 38.26 -11.71 40.90
CA GLU A 470 38.17 -12.85 41.83
C GLU A 470 38.95 -12.71 43.16
N HIS A 471 39.51 -11.55 43.49
CA HIS A 471 40.26 -11.34 44.73
C HIS A 471 39.66 -10.34 45.72
N ARG A 472 38.36 -10.01 45.59
CA ARG A 472 37.63 -9.29 46.65
C ARG A 472 36.68 -10.20 47.42
N THR A 473 37.24 -10.83 48.45
CA THR A 473 36.57 -11.52 49.54
C THR A 473 35.45 -10.65 50.15
N PHE A 474 34.18 -11.05 49.98
CA PHE A 474 33.04 -11.01 50.93
C PHE A 474 31.61 -10.92 50.32
N ILE A 475 31.42 -10.92 48.99
CA ILE A 475 30.06 -10.89 48.39
C ILE A 475 29.89 -11.86 47.19
N GLU A 476 30.49 -13.04 47.25
CA GLU A 476 30.45 -14.06 46.18
C GLU A 476 29.03 -14.46 45.70
N PRO A 477 28.04 -14.73 46.58
CA PRO A 477 26.75 -15.26 46.12
C PRO A 477 25.90 -14.24 45.32
N ILE A 478 25.97 -12.95 45.68
CA ILE A 478 25.20 -11.90 45.00
C ILE A 478 25.83 -11.57 43.64
N TYR A 479 27.16 -11.52 43.57
CA TYR A 479 27.85 -11.29 42.30
C TYR A 479 27.68 -12.46 41.34
N LYS A 480 27.82 -13.71 41.82
CA LYS A 480 27.59 -14.91 41.01
C LYS A 480 26.16 -14.95 40.46
N LYS A 481 25.16 -14.67 41.28
CA LYS A 481 23.75 -14.63 40.85
C LYS A 481 23.47 -13.52 39.82
N ARG A 482 24.07 -12.34 39.99
CA ARG A 482 23.96 -11.23 39.03
C ARG A 482 24.64 -11.59 37.70
N TYR A 483 25.79 -12.24 37.76
CA TYR A 483 26.54 -12.71 36.59
C TYR A 483 25.76 -13.78 35.82
N GLU A 484 25.26 -14.81 36.50
CA GLU A 484 24.40 -15.85 35.92
C GLU A 484 23.14 -15.24 35.29
N GLN A 485 22.56 -14.21 35.91
CA GLN A 485 21.38 -13.51 35.37
C GLN A 485 21.70 -12.70 34.11
N ILE A 486 22.86 -12.04 34.07
CA ILE A 486 23.33 -11.30 32.88
C ILE A 486 23.57 -12.27 31.72
N HIS A 487 24.27 -13.39 31.94
CA HIS A 487 24.46 -14.43 30.93
C HIS A 487 23.15 -15.00 30.43
N LYS A 488 22.23 -15.34 31.35
CA LYS A 488 20.89 -15.81 30.97
C LYS A 488 20.12 -14.77 30.15
N ASN A 489 20.26 -13.49 30.45
CA ASN A 489 19.65 -12.43 29.66
C ASN A 489 20.31 -12.30 28.27
N PHE A 490 21.62 -12.55 28.16
CA PHE A 490 22.33 -12.57 26.87
C PHE A 490 22.00 -13.78 26.02
N ASP A 491 21.86 -14.98 26.61
CA ASP A 491 21.39 -16.17 25.88
C ASP A 491 20.00 -15.90 25.27
N LYS A 492 19.11 -15.30 26.07
CA LYS A 492 17.79 -14.90 25.61
C LYS A 492 17.87 -13.82 24.52
N LEU A 493 18.75 -12.83 24.68
CA LEU A 493 19.00 -11.82 23.66
C LEU A 493 19.45 -12.46 22.35
N GLU A 494 20.41 -13.39 22.40
CA GLU A 494 20.90 -14.08 21.22
C GLU A 494 19.77 -14.84 20.53
N GLU A 495 18.94 -15.57 21.28
CA GLU A 495 17.74 -16.21 20.75
C GLU A 495 16.80 -15.20 20.08
N ASP A 496 16.51 -14.08 20.74
CA ASP A 496 15.60 -13.04 20.24
C ASP A 496 16.17 -12.27 19.02
N LEU A 497 17.49 -12.05 18.98
CA LEU A 497 18.20 -11.38 17.88
C LEU A 497 18.16 -12.20 16.60
N PHE A 498 18.38 -13.51 16.72
CA PHE A 498 18.47 -14.40 15.57
C PHE A 498 17.15 -15.07 15.20
N LYS A 499 16.10 -14.91 16.01
CA LYS A 499 14.74 -15.33 15.66
C LYS A 499 14.22 -14.53 14.48
N ASP A 500 14.19 -15.18 13.33
CA ASP A 500 13.59 -14.65 12.13
C ASP A 500 12.08 -14.88 12.17
N ILE A 501 11.31 -13.82 12.44
CA ILE A 501 9.87 -13.94 12.59
C ILE A 501 9.17 -14.42 11.31
N PHE A 502 9.80 -14.23 10.14
CA PHE A 502 9.17 -14.56 8.86
C PHE A 502 9.28 -16.04 8.50
N GLU A 503 10.18 -16.79 9.15
CA GLU A 503 10.26 -18.24 9.01
C GLU A 503 8.93 -18.92 9.41
N ASN A 504 8.15 -18.30 10.29
CA ASN A 504 6.82 -18.79 10.68
C ASN A 504 5.76 -18.68 9.57
N TYR A 505 6.04 -17.93 8.49
CA TYR A 505 5.10 -17.71 7.38
C TYR A 505 5.58 -18.37 6.08
N ILE A 506 6.58 -19.24 6.15
CA ILE A 506 7.18 -19.94 5.01
C ILE A 506 6.97 -21.44 5.24
N ASP A 507 6.37 -22.14 4.27
CA ASP A 507 6.35 -23.60 4.24
C ASP A 507 7.58 -24.15 3.49
N LYS A 508 7.78 -25.48 3.51
CA LYS A 508 8.86 -26.16 2.78
C LYS A 508 8.92 -25.83 1.27
N ASP A 509 7.79 -25.49 0.67
CA ASP A 509 7.68 -25.17 -0.77
C ASP A 509 7.72 -23.65 -1.07
N ASP A 510 7.80 -22.82 -0.03
CA ASP A 510 7.98 -21.38 -0.14
C ASP A 510 9.47 -21.03 -0.27
N PHE A 511 9.76 -19.82 -0.72
CA PHE A 511 11.14 -19.40 -0.98
C PHE A 511 11.52 -18.22 -0.10
N TYR A 512 12.61 -18.39 0.63
CA TYR A 512 13.26 -17.34 1.39
C TYR A 512 14.65 -17.08 0.81
N TYR A 513 14.75 -16.10 -0.07
CA TYR A 513 16.03 -15.67 -0.62
C TYR A 513 16.64 -14.61 0.30
N LYS A 514 17.82 -14.91 0.82
CA LYS A 514 18.65 -14.00 1.62
C LYS A 514 19.90 -13.66 0.81
N TYR A 515 20.08 -12.37 0.57
CA TYR A 515 21.27 -11.82 -0.10
C TYR A 515 22.12 -11.11 0.94
N ASP A 516 23.44 -11.15 0.83
CA ASP A 516 24.28 -10.46 1.81
C ASP A 516 24.11 -8.95 1.69
N TRP A 517 24.19 -8.45 0.46
CA TRP A 517 24.10 -7.02 0.14
C TRP A 517 22.96 -6.70 -0.81
N SER A 518 22.52 -5.46 -0.79
CA SER A 518 21.41 -5.00 -1.65
C SER A 518 21.72 -5.09 -3.14
N GLU A 519 22.99 -4.92 -3.51
CA GLU A 519 23.51 -5.07 -4.87
C GLU A 519 23.59 -6.52 -5.37
N ASP A 520 23.61 -7.49 -4.45
CA ASP A 520 23.55 -8.92 -4.78
C ASP A 520 22.13 -9.39 -5.12
N LEU A 521 21.11 -8.58 -4.84
CA LEU A 521 19.71 -8.94 -5.04
C LEU A 521 19.43 -9.20 -6.53
N ASN A 522 19.39 -10.49 -6.89
CA ASN A 522 19.28 -10.91 -8.27
C ASN A 522 17.83 -11.26 -8.64
N ILE A 523 17.07 -10.24 -9.07
CA ILE A 523 15.71 -10.45 -9.59
C ILE A 523 15.65 -11.37 -10.81
N ASN A 524 16.72 -11.49 -11.60
CA ASN A 524 16.69 -12.38 -12.76
C ASN A 524 16.65 -13.85 -12.31
N GLU A 525 17.38 -14.20 -11.25
CA GLU A 525 17.30 -15.53 -10.64
C GLU A 525 15.87 -15.83 -10.18
N LEU A 526 15.21 -14.84 -9.56
CA LEU A 526 13.81 -14.97 -9.18
C LEU A 526 12.91 -15.23 -10.38
N ILE A 527 13.09 -14.46 -11.45
CA ILE A 527 12.33 -14.61 -12.69
C ILE A 527 12.51 -16.03 -13.27
N GLU A 528 13.74 -16.50 -13.36
CA GLU A 528 14.06 -17.81 -13.93
C GLU A 528 13.55 -18.97 -13.07
N ASN A 529 13.76 -18.90 -11.76
CA ASN A 529 13.40 -20.00 -10.87
C ASN A 529 11.92 -20.06 -10.54
N TYR A 530 11.21 -18.94 -10.63
CA TYR A 530 9.86 -18.83 -10.06
C TYR A 530 8.80 -18.35 -11.05
N PHE A 531 9.15 -17.48 -11.99
CA PHE A 531 8.20 -16.98 -12.99
C PHE A 531 8.21 -17.80 -14.28
N LYS A 532 9.35 -18.39 -14.68
CA LYS A 532 9.45 -19.20 -15.91
C LYS A 532 9.19 -20.70 -15.73
N LYS A 533 9.51 -21.26 -14.56
CA LYS A 533 9.11 -22.62 -14.17
C LYS A 533 7.62 -22.64 -13.80
#